data_AF-A0A8S9MCE6-F1
#
_entry.id   AF-A0A8S9MCE6-F1
#
_cell.length_a   1.000
_cell.length_b   1.000
_cell.length_c   1.000
_cell.angle_alpha   90.00
_cell.angle_beta   90.00
_cell.angle_gamma   90.00
#
_symmetry.space_group_name_H-M   'P 1'
#
loop_
_entity.id
_entity.type
_entity.pdbx_description
1 polymer ?
#
loop_
_entity_poly.entity_id
_entity_poly.type
_entity_poly.pdbx_seq_one_letter_code
_entity_poly.pdbx_strand_id
1 'polypeptide(L)'
;MAPVNLPWDLEEKILSGLPPLYLVRFRTVSQHRNALLNETRFIKNHLARVRPQIIFLTESKVYSIDIDLGGGGVDPTIEVREIPSDFPYQATDLTHTTITTCDGFLFRDFWKQGVAIWNPWLRQVGWIEYVDKDFHFCGVGYDGSIPEKRYKILGYFNCLRTVSNTYQVGYKKVAIYECASHALKFLDVPFKQWPNMAPLSLNGNLYWVTSNLEDTHHHEYKL
;
A
#
# COMPACT_ATOMS: atom_id res chain seq x y z
N MET A 1 19.38 -39.39 25.06
CA MET A 1 18.13 -38.61 25.10
C MET A 1 17.48 -38.69 23.73
N ALA A 2 16.25 -39.21 23.64
CA ALA A 2 15.53 -39.25 22.36
C ALA A 2 15.15 -37.81 21.96
N PRO A 3 15.21 -37.45 20.66
CA PRO A 3 14.79 -36.14 20.20
C PRO A 3 13.29 -35.96 20.47
N VAL A 4 12.95 -34.94 21.24
CA VAL A 4 11.55 -34.54 21.46
C VAL A 4 11.09 -33.83 20.19
N ASN A 5 10.29 -34.52 19.37
CA ASN A 5 9.66 -33.91 18.21
C ASN A 5 8.52 -33.01 18.68
N LEU A 6 8.49 -31.78 18.17
CA LEU A 6 7.40 -30.86 18.42
C LEU A 6 6.11 -31.43 17.79
N PRO A 7 4.96 -31.41 18.49
CA PRO A 7 3.67 -31.77 17.90
C PRO A 7 3.35 -30.94 16.67
N TRP A 8 2.71 -31.56 15.67
CA TRP A 8 2.41 -30.96 14.37
C TRP A 8 1.64 -29.64 14.46
N ASP A 9 0.59 -29.60 15.29
CA ASP A 9 -0.26 -28.41 15.45
C ASP A 9 0.52 -27.21 16.01
N LEU A 10 1.53 -27.48 16.87
CA LEU A 10 2.40 -26.44 17.41
C LEU A 10 3.40 -25.96 16.36
N GLU A 11 3.91 -26.86 15.52
CA GLU A 11 4.81 -26.48 14.43
C GLU A 11 4.10 -25.60 13.39
N GLU A 12 2.85 -25.95 13.02
CA GLU A 12 2.00 -25.12 12.16
C GLU A 12 1.73 -23.75 12.78
N LYS A 13 1.42 -23.69 14.08
CA LYS A 13 1.16 -22.43 14.80
C LYS A 13 2.40 -21.52 14.85
N ILE A 14 3.60 -22.10 15.00
CA ILE A 14 4.86 -21.35 15.01
C ILE A 14 5.16 -20.83 13.61
N LEU A 15 5.13 -21.70 12.59
CA LEU A 15 5.45 -21.32 11.21
C LEU A 15 4.44 -20.30 10.68
N SER A 16 3.15 -20.44 11.00
CA SER A 16 2.13 -19.45 10.62
C SER A 16 2.32 -18.06 11.27
N GLY A 17 3.19 -17.92 12.27
CA GLY A 17 3.55 -16.62 12.84
C GLY A 17 4.75 -15.95 12.19
N LEU A 18 5.51 -16.66 11.35
CA LEU A 18 6.76 -16.16 10.78
C LEU A 18 6.51 -15.38 9.48
N PRO A 19 7.31 -14.32 9.22
CA PRO A 19 7.31 -13.66 7.92
C PRO A 19 7.69 -14.64 6.78
N PRO A 20 7.19 -14.44 5.55
CA PRO A 20 7.39 -15.38 4.44
C PRO A 20 8.86 -15.64 4.13
N LEU A 21 9.70 -14.62 4.30
CA LEU A 21 11.14 -14.71 4.03
C LEU A 21 11.81 -15.82 4.88
N TYR A 22 11.38 -15.99 6.13
CA TYR A 22 11.87 -17.06 6.99
C TYR A 22 11.31 -18.41 6.56
N LEU A 23 10.04 -18.47 6.14
CA LEU A 23 9.41 -19.70 5.66
C LEU A 23 10.08 -20.27 4.42
N VAL A 24 10.56 -19.42 3.52
CA VAL A 24 11.34 -19.87 2.35
C VAL A 24 12.58 -20.67 2.79
N ARG A 25 13.26 -20.25 3.87
CA ARG A 25 14.41 -20.99 4.41
C ARG A 25 14.00 -22.32 5.03
N PHE A 26 12.82 -22.41 5.65
CA PHE A 26 12.33 -23.66 6.23
C PHE A 26 11.99 -24.72 5.17
N ARG A 27 11.68 -24.32 3.93
CA ARG A 27 11.46 -25.26 2.82
C ARG A 27 12.69 -26.12 2.51
N THR A 28 13.89 -25.62 2.75
CA THR A 28 15.13 -26.36 2.46
C THR A 28 15.61 -27.24 3.62
N VAL A 29 14.98 -27.13 4.80
CA VAL A 29 15.44 -27.85 6.01
C VAL A 29 14.86 -29.26 6.11
N SER A 30 13.58 -29.45 5.74
CA SER A 30 12.97 -30.79 5.75
C SER A 30 11.85 -30.93 4.73
N GLN A 31 11.67 -32.15 4.20
CA GLN A 31 10.57 -32.48 3.28
C GLN A 31 9.20 -32.28 3.96
N HIS A 32 9.11 -32.62 5.25
CA HIS A 32 7.91 -32.47 6.05
C HIS A 32 7.44 -31.02 6.16
N ARG A 33 8.35 -30.09 6.50
CA ARG A 33 8.05 -28.65 6.54
C ARG A 33 7.75 -28.11 5.15
N ASN A 34 8.48 -28.55 4.13
CA ASN A 34 8.20 -28.14 2.77
C ASN A 34 6.79 -28.53 2.32
N ALA A 35 6.32 -29.74 2.67
CA ALA A 35 4.95 -30.17 2.40
C ALA A 35 3.92 -29.23 3.06
N LEU A 36 4.08 -28.96 4.37
CA LEU A 36 3.21 -28.04 5.11
C LEU A 36 3.15 -26.64 4.46
N LEU A 37 4.30 -26.08 4.11
CA LEU A 37 4.41 -24.73 3.53
C LEU A 37 3.85 -24.63 2.10
N ASN A 38 3.50 -25.76 1.49
CA ASN A 38 2.83 -25.83 0.19
C ASN A 38 1.35 -26.22 0.30
N GLU A 39 0.85 -26.52 1.51
CA GLU A 39 -0.57 -26.80 1.70
C GLU A 39 -1.40 -25.52 1.52
N THR A 40 -2.42 -25.60 0.67
CA THR A 40 -3.34 -24.49 0.41
C THR A 40 -4.00 -23.97 1.70
N ARG A 41 -4.30 -24.88 2.64
CA ARG A 41 -4.87 -24.53 3.95
C ARG A 41 -3.88 -23.68 4.75
N PHE A 42 -2.64 -24.12 4.88
CA PHE A 42 -1.59 -23.37 5.57
C PHE A 42 -1.40 -21.99 4.95
N ILE A 43 -1.28 -21.89 3.62
CA ILE A 43 -1.06 -20.62 2.92
C ILE A 43 -2.23 -19.66 3.19
N LYS A 44 -3.48 -20.12 3.11
CA LYS A 44 -4.65 -19.29 3.39
C LYS A 44 -4.68 -18.81 4.85
N ASN A 45 -4.44 -19.71 5.79
CA ASN A 45 -4.41 -19.40 7.21
C ASN A 45 -3.28 -18.41 7.55
N HIS A 46 -2.09 -18.64 6.98
CA HIS A 46 -0.95 -17.74 7.10
C HIS A 46 -1.29 -16.36 6.55
N LEU A 47 -1.77 -16.25 5.32
CA LEU A 47 -2.14 -14.97 4.72
C LEU A 47 -3.21 -14.21 5.52
N ALA A 48 -4.20 -14.92 6.07
CA ALA A 48 -5.23 -14.32 6.90
C ALA A 48 -4.67 -13.79 8.23
N ARG A 49 -3.77 -14.54 8.85
CA ARG A 49 -3.22 -14.22 10.18
C ARG A 49 -2.16 -13.13 10.15
N VAL A 50 -1.49 -12.95 9.02
CA VAL A 50 -0.32 -12.04 8.99
C VAL A 50 -0.43 -10.85 8.06
N ARG A 51 -1.56 -10.72 7.37
CA ARG A 51 -1.97 -9.42 6.84
C ARG A 51 -2.59 -8.64 7.99
N PRO A 52 -1.95 -7.56 8.47
CA PRO A 52 -2.53 -6.76 9.53
C PRO A 52 -3.85 -6.18 9.06
N GLN A 53 -4.87 -6.27 9.90
CA GLN A 53 -6.18 -5.72 9.60
C GLN A 53 -6.14 -4.20 9.62
N ILE A 54 -5.33 -3.64 10.54
CA ILE A 54 -5.13 -2.21 10.69
C ILE A 54 -3.64 -1.95 10.81
N ILE A 55 -3.15 -0.93 10.12
CA ILE A 55 -1.81 -0.40 10.31
C ILE A 55 -1.94 1.01 10.90
N PHE A 56 -1.33 1.21 12.06
CA PHE A 56 -1.33 2.46 12.79
C PHE A 56 0.04 3.12 12.70
N LEU A 57 0.08 4.31 12.10
CA LEU A 57 1.30 5.06 11.86
C LEU A 57 1.36 6.22 12.85
N THR A 58 2.46 6.29 13.61
CA THR A 58 2.80 7.44 14.45
C THR A 58 3.95 8.22 13.81
N GLU A 59 4.36 9.33 14.43
CA GLU A 59 5.47 10.14 13.94
C GLU A 59 6.80 9.36 13.88
N SER A 60 7.00 8.38 14.76
CA SER A 60 8.28 7.65 14.89
C SER A 60 8.18 6.15 14.71
N LYS A 61 6.98 5.57 14.85
CA LYS A 61 6.77 4.11 14.88
C LYS A 61 5.58 3.69 14.06
N VAL A 62 5.62 2.45 13.61
CA VAL A 62 4.51 1.82 12.91
C VAL A 62 4.08 0.56 13.63
N TYR A 63 2.78 0.39 13.76
CA TYR A 63 2.18 -0.74 14.46
C TYR A 63 1.23 -1.47 13.52
N SER A 64 1.32 -2.80 13.51
CA SER A 64 0.25 -3.66 13.02
C SER A 64 -0.68 -3.97 14.18
N ILE A 65 -1.97 -3.85 13.94
CA ILE A 65 -3.02 -4.24 14.86
C ILE A 65 -3.79 -5.38 14.20
N ASP A 66 -3.85 -6.52 14.89
CA ASP A 66 -4.67 -7.66 14.53
C ASP A 66 -5.82 -7.77 15.54
N ILE A 67 -7.03 -7.98 15.01
CA ILE A 67 -8.25 -8.04 15.82
C ILE A 67 -8.88 -9.41 15.57
N ASP A 68 -8.74 -10.33 16.51
CA ASP A 68 -9.50 -11.57 16.49
C ASP A 68 -10.84 -11.31 17.18
N LEU A 69 -11.92 -11.30 16.42
CA LEU A 69 -13.25 -11.04 16.98
C LEU A 69 -13.79 -12.23 17.79
N GLY A 70 -13.11 -13.38 17.80
CA GLY A 70 -13.51 -14.57 18.53
C GLY A 70 -14.74 -15.25 17.90
N GLY A 71 -14.71 -16.58 17.84
CA GLY A 71 -15.86 -17.39 17.42
C GLY A 71 -16.17 -18.45 18.47
N GLY A 72 -17.44 -18.66 18.79
CA GLY A 72 -17.87 -19.75 19.69
C GLY A 72 -17.60 -19.50 21.18
N GLY A 73 -17.89 -18.30 21.69
CA GLY A 73 -17.84 -17.99 23.13
C GLY A 73 -16.46 -17.62 23.68
N VAL A 74 -15.50 -17.31 22.81
CA VAL A 74 -14.19 -16.75 23.16
C VAL A 74 -14.26 -15.23 23.04
N ASP A 75 -13.70 -14.52 24.02
CA ASP A 75 -13.64 -13.07 23.99
C ASP A 75 -12.76 -12.56 22.83
N PRO A 76 -13.12 -11.43 22.20
CA PRO A 76 -12.30 -10.84 21.17
C PRO A 76 -10.93 -10.43 21.74
N THR A 77 -9.88 -10.63 20.95
CA THR A 77 -8.51 -10.25 21.31
C THR A 77 -7.94 -9.24 20.34
N ILE A 78 -7.12 -8.33 20.85
CA ILE A 78 -6.40 -7.33 20.06
C ILE A 78 -4.92 -7.54 20.30
N GLU A 79 -4.19 -7.87 19.24
CA GLU A 79 -2.74 -7.94 19.27
C GLU A 79 -2.14 -6.71 18.57
N VAL A 80 -1.31 -5.97 19.29
CA VAL A 80 -0.55 -4.84 18.75
C VAL A 80 0.91 -5.25 18.64
N ARG A 81 1.48 -5.14 17.45
CA ARG A 81 2.89 -5.46 17.18
C ARG A 81 3.56 -4.27 16.51
N GLU A 82 4.67 -3.82 17.08
CA GLU A 82 5.52 -2.83 16.44
C GLU A 82 6.20 -3.46 15.21
N ILE A 83 6.08 -2.79 14.07
CA ILE A 83 6.74 -3.20 12.83
C ILE A 83 8.01 -2.36 12.71
N PRO A 84 9.19 -2.98 12.62
CA PRO A 84 10.41 -2.26 12.30
C PRO A 84 10.21 -1.54 10.97
N SER A 85 10.32 -0.22 11.02
CA SER A 85 10.01 0.64 9.89
C SER A 85 11.15 1.63 9.71
N ASP A 86 12.22 1.16 9.10
CA ASP A 86 13.29 2.03 8.62
C ASP A 86 12.84 2.60 7.27
N PHE A 87 11.96 3.61 7.30
CA PHE A 87 11.75 4.41 6.09
C PHE A 87 13.07 5.15 5.83
N PRO A 88 13.64 5.04 4.61
CA PRO A 88 14.97 5.57 4.31
C PRO A 88 15.05 7.10 4.42
N TYR A 89 13.93 7.79 4.54
CA TYR A 89 13.84 9.24 4.67
C TYR A 89 13.07 9.64 5.92
N GLN A 90 13.71 10.47 6.76
CA GLN A 90 13.00 11.24 7.77
C GLN A 90 12.20 12.34 7.08
N ALA A 91 10.89 12.39 7.36
CA ALA A 91 10.06 13.48 6.87
C ALA A 91 10.57 14.78 7.49
N THR A 92 11.14 15.66 6.65
CA THR A 92 11.59 17.00 7.09
C THR A 92 10.41 17.91 7.42
N ASP A 93 9.24 17.58 6.89
CA ASP A 93 7.98 18.28 7.13
C ASP A 93 6.81 17.27 7.06
N LEU A 94 6.16 17.03 8.19
CA LEU A 94 5.03 16.10 8.30
C LEU A 94 3.73 16.66 7.69
N THR A 95 3.68 17.96 7.42
CA THR A 95 2.45 18.62 6.95
C THR A 95 2.02 18.20 5.54
N HIS A 96 2.93 17.60 4.76
CA HIS A 96 2.68 17.18 3.38
C HIS A 96 2.92 15.68 3.12
N THR A 97 3.12 14.86 4.15
CA THR A 97 3.26 13.41 3.94
C THR A 97 1.91 12.74 3.81
N THR A 98 1.55 12.28 2.62
CA THR A 98 0.35 11.45 2.39
C THR A 98 0.74 9.98 2.42
N ILE A 99 -0.07 9.17 3.11
CA ILE A 99 0.08 7.70 3.12
C ILE A 99 -1.17 7.10 2.52
N THR A 100 -0.99 6.23 1.53
CA THR A 100 -2.07 5.46 0.93
C THR A 100 -1.74 3.98 0.92
N THR A 101 -2.77 3.15 0.78
CA THR A 101 -2.64 1.70 0.75
C THR A 101 -3.09 1.19 -0.60
N CYS A 102 -2.38 0.20 -1.15
CA CYS A 102 -2.79 -0.49 -2.36
C CYS A 102 -2.27 -1.94 -2.32
N ASP A 103 -3.16 -2.92 -2.45
CA ASP A 103 -2.82 -4.36 -2.45
C ASP A 103 -2.00 -4.83 -1.23
N GLY A 104 -2.21 -4.21 -0.06
CA GLY A 104 -1.46 -4.53 1.16
C GLY A 104 -0.07 -3.91 1.25
N PHE A 105 0.35 -3.12 0.24
CA PHE A 105 1.51 -2.24 0.33
C PHE A 105 1.11 -0.88 0.86
N LEU A 106 2.05 -0.22 1.54
CA LEU A 106 1.93 1.14 2.01
C LEU A 106 2.79 2.06 1.15
N PHE A 107 2.20 3.14 0.66
CA PHE A 107 2.89 4.14 -0.15
C PHE A 107 2.91 5.44 0.64
N ARG A 108 4.12 5.93 0.93
CA ARG A 108 4.32 7.20 1.62
C ARG A 108 4.98 8.17 0.66
N ASP A 109 4.27 9.24 0.35
CA ASP A 109 4.82 10.34 -0.42
C ASP A 109 5.74 11.20 0.45
N PHE A 110 6.91 11.50 -0.08
CA PHE A 110 7.85 12.46 0.46
C PHE A 110 7.92 13.62 -0.51
N TRP A 111 7.40 14.77 -0.08
CA TRP A 111 7.28 15.98 -0.87
C TRP A 111 8.57 16.27 -1.67
N LYS A 112 8.43 16.39 -2.99
CA LYS A 112 9.52 16.62 -3.96
C LYS A 112 10.60 15.54 -3.99
N GLN A 113 10.53 14.46 -3.23
CA GLN A 113 11.59 13.45 -3.21
C GLN A 113 11.14 12.22 -4.02
N GLY A 114 9.97 11.70 -3.71
CA GLY A 114 9.49 10.46 -4.29
C GLY A 114 8.51 9.74 -3.37
N VAL A 115 8.27 8.46 -3.67
CA VAL A 115 7.40 7.59 -2.89
C VAL A 115 8.20 6.43 -2.33
N ALA A 116 8.11 6.24 -1.01
CA ALA A 116 8.52 5.00 -0.40
C ALA A 116 7.41 3.96 -0.53
N ILE A 117 7.77 2.77 -1.00
CA ILE A 117 6.88 1.62 -1.08
C ILE A 117 7.28 0.67 0.03
N TRP A 118 6.42 0.49 1.01
CA TRP A 118 6.67 -0.41 2.11
C TRP A 118 5.80 -1.65 2.01
N ASN A 119 6.46 -2.80 2.02
CA ASN A 119 5.84 -4.08 2.26
C ASN A 119 5.96 -4.39 3.76
N PRO A 120 4.93 -4.09 4.59
CA PRO A 120 4.99 -4.34 6.02
C PRO A 120 5.16 -5.83 6.34
N TRP A 121 4.77 -6.69 5.40
CA TRP A 121 4.79 -8.13 5.55
C TRP A 121 6.17 -8.75 5.34
N LEU A 122 6.89 -8.28 4.32
CA LEU A 122 8.28 -8.68 4.06
C LEU A 122 9.30 -7.82 4.82
N ARG A 123 8.85 -6.75 5.51
CA ARG A 123 9.71 -5.71 6.10
C ARG A 123 10.68 -5.14 5.06
N GLN A 124 10.21 -4.97 3.84
CA GLN A 124 11.00 -4.46 2.72
C GLN A 124 10.49 -3.09 2.35
N VAL A 125 11.42 -2.17 2.13
CA VAL A 125 11.13 -0.83 1.61
C VAL A 125 11.78 -0.71 0.25
N GLY A 126 10.98 -0.35 -0.75
CA GLY A 126 11.42 0.13 -2.05
C GLY A 126 11.25 1.64 -2.16
N TRP A 127 11.88 2.24 -3.17
CA TRP A 127 11.85 3.67 -3.40
C TRP A 127 11.63 3.98 -4.87
N ILE A 128 10.75 4.94 -5.15
CA ILE A 128 10.57 5.54 -6.47
C ILE A 128 10.89 7.01 -6.34
N GLU A 129 11.96 7.46 -6.99
CA GLU A 129 12.29 8.88 -7.05
C GLU A 129 11.48 9.56 -8.14
N TYR A 130 10.93 10.75 -7.85
CA TYR A 130 10.35 11.56 -8.90
C TYR A 130 11.44 12.23 -9.72
N VAL A 131 11.40 12.02 -11.03
CA VAL A 131 12.25 12.72 -12.00
C VAL A 131 11.94 14.22 -11.98
N ASP A 132 10.65 14.56 -11.97
CA ASP A 132 10.17 15.93 -11.84
C ASP A 132 9.68 16.18 -10.42
N LYS A 133 10.34 17.09 -9.73
CA LYS A 133 10.12 17.41 -8.32
C LYS A 133 8.81 18.17 -8.11
N ASP A 134 8.17 18.68 -9.16
CA ASP A 134 6.86 19.34 -9.10
C ASP A 134 5.68 18.36 -9.22
N PHE A 135 5.95 17.05 -9.30
CA PHE A 135 4.90 16.04 -9.29
C PHE A 135 4.26 15.91 -7.90
N HIS A 136 2.96 16.19 -7.84
CA HIS A 136 2.15 16.02 -6.64
C HIS A 136 1.47 14.66 -6.63
N PHE A 137 1.82 13.84 -5.65
CA PHE A 137 1.20 12.54 -5.41
C PHE A 137 -0.29 12.65 -5.10
N CYS A 138 -1.10 11.76 -5.65
CA CYS A 138 -2.50 11.60 -5.28
C CYS A 138 -2.76 10.20 -4.73
N GLY A 139 -2.38 9.14 -5.44
CA GLY A 139 -2.68 7.78 -5.01
C GLY A 139 -2.08 6.71 -5.92
N VAL A 140 -2.27 5.45 -5.53
CA VAL A 140 -1.74 4.29 -6.26
C VAL A 140 -2.84 3.28 -6.58
N GLY A 141 -2.82 2.78 -7.81
CA GLY A 141 -3.71 1.73 -8.27
C GLY A 141 -3.00 0.75 -9.21
N TYR A 142 -3.71 -0.29 -9.63
CA TYR A 142 -3.28 -1.23 -10.66
C TYR A 142 -4.51 -1.77 -11.38
N ASP A 143 -4.32 -2.25 -12.61
CA ASP A 143 -5.39 -2.89 -13.35
C ASP A 143 -5.66 -4.30 -12.79
N GLY A 144 -6.74 -4.43 -12.03
CA GLY A 144 -7.16 -5.71 -11.44
C GLY A 144 -7.63 -6.76 -12.47
N SER A 145 -7.80 -6.39 -13.74
CA SER A 145 -8.21 -7.33 -14.80
C SER A 145 -7.05 -8.14 -15.37
N ILE A 146 -5.80 -7.70 -15.17
CA ILE A 146 -4.61 -8.36 -15.71
C ILE A 146 -3.92 -9.18 -14.60
N PRO A 147 -3.46 -10.43 -14.87
CA PRO A 147 -2.77 -11.24 -13.87
C PRO A 147 -1.47 -10.62 -13.36
N GLU A 148 -0.75 -9.93 -14.24
CA GLU A 148 0.46 -9.18 -13.91
C GLU A 148 0.07 -7.80 -13.35
N LYS A 149 0.25 -7.63 -12.04
CA LYS A 149 -0.05 -6.37 -11.36
C LYS A 149 0.95 -5.30 -11.79
N ARG A 150 0.47 -4.33 -12.57
CA ARG A 150 1.23 -3.16 -12.97
C ARG A 150 0.75 -1.95 -12.20
N TYR A 151 1.48 -1.61 -11.15
CA TYR A 151 1.17 -0.45 -10.31
C TYR A 151 1.39 0.85 -11.08
N LYS A 152 0.46 1.78 -10.86
CA LYS A 152 0.42 3.11 -11.44
C LYS A 152 0.22 4.12 -10.32
N ILE A 153 0.98 5.20 -10.34
CA ILE A 153 0.86 6.32 -9.41
C ILE A 153 0.15 7.45 -10.13
N LEU A 154 -0.99 7.88 -9.60
CA LEU A 154 -1.70 9.07 -10.05
C LEU A 154 -1.15 10.30 -9.35
N GLY A 155 -0.92 11.36 -10.10
CA GLY A 155 -0.58 12.66 -9.56
C GLY A 155 -0.80 13.79 -10.56
N TYR A 156 -0.28 14.97 -10.24
CA TYR A 156 -0.47 16.15 -11.08
C TYR A 156 0.64 17.17 -10.94
N PHE A 157 0.69 18.08 -11.90
CA PHE A 157 1.56 19.25 -11.90
C PHE A 157 0.70 20.51 -11.83
N ASN A 158 1.14 21.50 -11.06
CA ASN A 158 0.58 22.84 -11.12
C ASN A 158 1.19 23.56 -12.32
N CYS A 159 0.35 23.98 -13.26
CA CYS A 159 0.76 24.67 -14.48
C CYS A 159 0.07 26.03 -14.57
N LEU A 160 0.68 26.94 -15.32
CA LEU A 160 0.10 28.25 -15.63
C LEU A 160 -0.18 28.32 -17.12
N ARG A 161 -1.37 28.82 -17.50
CA ARG A 161 -1.65 29.18 -18.89
C ARG A 161 -1.90 30.68 -18.99
N THR A 162 -1.31 31.31 -19.99
CA THR A 162 -1.61 32.70 -20.32
C THR A 162 -2.96 32.77 -21.02
N VAL A 163 -3.88 33.56 -20.47
CA VAL A 163 -5.22 33.79 -21.03
C VAL A 163 -5.29 35.16 -21.72
N SER A 164 -4.50 36.13 -21.25
CA SER A 164 -4.26 37.41 -21.92
C SER A 164 -2.86 37.93 -21.58
N ASN A 165 -2.42 39.01 -22.22
CA ASN A 165 -1.09 39.60 -22.01
C ASN A 165 -0.79 39.97 -20.54
N THR A 166 -1.81 40.12 -19.70
CA THR A 166 -1.68 40.48 -18.29
C THR A 166 -2.27 39.44 -17.33
N TYR A 167 -2.87 38.36 -17.83
CA TYR A 167 -3.63 37.41 -17.01
C TYR A 167 -3.22 35.97 -17.27
N GLN A 168 -2.75 35.30 -16.22
CA GLN A 168 -2.46 33.87 -16.20
C GLN A 168 -3.43 33.16 -15.26
N VAL A 169 -3.82 31.95 -15.65
CA VAL A 169 -4.69 31.08 -14.86
C VAL A 169 -3.95 29.80 -14.54
N GLY A 170 -3.96 29.43 -13.26
CA GLY A 170 -3.46 28.14 -12.80
C GLY A 170 -4.39 27.02 -13.22
N TYR A 171 -3.82 25.92 -13.70
CA TYR A 171 -4.53 24.68 -13.96
C TYR A 171 -3.67 23.49 -13.55
N LYS A 172 -4.30 22.35 -13.30
CA LYS A 172 -3.60 21.11 -12.94
C LYS A 172 -3.51 20.20 -14.15
N LYS A 173 -2.30 19.73 -14.46
CA LYS A 173 -2.06 18.75 -15.51
C LYS A 173 -1.92 17.37 -14.88
N VAL A 174 -2.86 16.47 -15.16
CA VAL A 174 -2.85 15.12 -14.59
C VAL A 174 -1.79 14.27 -15.28
N ALA A 175 -1.10 13.47 -14.48
CA ALA A 175 -0.18 12.48 -14.98
C ALA A 175 -0.31 11.15 -14.23
N ILE A 176 -0.05 10.08 -14.96
CA ILE A 176 0.11 8.72 -14.42
C ILE A 176 1.58 8.36 -14.58
N TYR A 177 2.21 7.97 -13.48
CA TYR A 177 3.51 7.34 -13.50
C TYR A 177 3.34 5.82 -13.46
N GLU A 178 3.85 5.12 -14.47
CA GLU A 178 3.79 3.66 -14.57
C GLU A 178 5.06 3.04 -13.97
N CYS A 179 4.92 2.33 -12.85
CA CYS A 179 6.07 1.90 -12.04
C CYS A 179 6.98 0.90 -12.78
N ALA A 180 6.40 0.03 -13.62
CA ALA A 180 7.17 -1.01 -14.32
C ALA A 180 8.06 -0.45 -15.44
N SER A 181 7.60 0.60 -16.13
CA SER A 181 8.30 1.22 -17.25
C SER A 181 9.03 2.50 -16.87
N HIS A 182 8.87 2.96 -15.63
CA HIS A 182 9.36 4.27 -15.16
C HIS A 182 8.92 5.44 -16.05
N ALA A 183 7.74 5.31 -16.68
CA ALA A 183 7.23 6.27 -17.65
C ALA A 183 6.14 7.16 -17.04
N LEU A 184 6.23 8.46 -17.31
CA LEU A 184 5.22 9.44 -16.97
C LEU A 184 4.33 9.74 -18.19
N LYS A 185 3.03 9.52 -18.06
CA LYS A 185 2.03 9.74 -19.10
C LYS A 185 1.06 10.82 -18.66
N PHE A 186 0.95 11.88 -19.45
CA PHE A 186 -0.04 12.93 -19.19
C PHE A 186 -1.41 12.51 -19.70
N LEU A 187 -2.44 12.81 -18.92
CA LEU A 187 -3.81 12.60 -19.35
C LEU A 187 -4.42 13.93 -19.81
N ASP A 188 -5.03 13.92 -20.98
CA ASP A 188 -5.80 15.05 -21.48
C ASP A 188 -7.26 14.94 -21.01
N VAL A 189 -7.45 15.07 -19.69
CA VAL A 189 -8.77 15.03 -19.07
C VAL A 189 -9.04 16.36 -18.40
N PRO A 190 -10.20 17.00 -18.66
CA PRO A 190 -10.59 18.19 -17.95
C PRO A 190 -11.08 17.80 -16.56
N PHE A 191 -10.16 17.50 -15.64
CA PHE A 191 -10.49 17.43 -14.23
C PHE A 191 -10.87 18.84 -13.76
N LYS A 192 -12.16 19.14 -13.85
CA LYS A 192 -12.72 20.41 -13.37
C LYS A 192 -12.66 20.49 -11.84
N GLN A 193 -12.63 19.34 -11.16
CA GLN A 193 -12.61 19.25 -9.69
C GLN A 193 -11.59 18.21 -9.24
N TRP A 194 -10.76 18.61 -8.29
CA TRP A 194 -9.86 17.70 -7.60
C TRP A 194 -10.56 17.07 -6.40
N PRO A 195 -10.13 15.87 -5.97
CA PRO A 195 -10.57 15.29 -4.71
C PRO A 195 -10.36 16.27 -3.57
N ASN A 196 -11.37 16.44 -2.73
CA ASN A 196 -11.22 17.14 -1.44
C ASN A 196 -10.65 16.23 -0.35
N MET A 197 -10.57 14.93 -0.63
CA MET A 197 -10.06 13.89 0.27
C MET A 197 -9.03 13.02 -0.43
N ALA A 198 -8.19 12.36 0.36
CA ALA A 198 -7.24 11.38 -0.17
C ALA A 198 -7.99 10.26 -0.92
N PRO A 199 -7.50 9.84 -2.11
CA PRO A 199 -8.13 8.78 -2.86
C PRO A 199 -7.97 7.42 -2.14
N LEU A 200 -8.98 6.58 -2.27
CA LEU A 200 -9.05 5.23 -1.73
C LEU A 200 -8.77 4.21 -2.85
N SER A 201 -7.88 3.25 -2.60
CA SER A 201 -7.71 2.11 -3.51
C SER A 201 -8.61 0.96 -3.08
N LEU A 202 -9.45 0.46 -3.98
CA LEU A 202 -10.29 -0.71 -3.77
C LEU A 202 -10.15 -1.67 -4.95
N ASN A 203 -9.66 -2.88 -4.68
CA ASN A 203 -9.41 -3.93 -5.68
C ASN A 203 -8.53 -3.45 -6.87
N GLY A 204 -7.58 -2.55 -6.60
CA GLY A 204 -6.67 -1.98 -7.59
C GLY A 204 -7.19 -0.70 -8.26
N ASN A 205 -8.49 -0.44 -8.22
CA ASN A 205 -9.05 0.80 -8.74
C ASN A 205 -8.91 1.92 -7.72
N LEU A 206 -8.63 3.14 -8.20
CA LEU A 206 -8.59 4.35 -7.38
C LEU A 206 -9.96 5.04 -7.42
N TYR A 207 -10.48 5.35 -6.25
CA TYR A 207 -11.72 6.07 -6.05
C TYR A 207 -11.44 7.34 -5.25
N TRP A 208 -12.20 8.39 -5.50
CA TRP A 208 -12.13 9.60 -4.69
C TRP A 208 -13.49 10.27 -4.63
N VAL A 209 -13.73 10.98 -3.52
CA VAL A 209 -14.94 11.75 -3.33
C VAL A 209 -14.70 13.16 -3.87
N THR A 210 -15.50 13.57 -4.83
CA THR A 210 -15.62 14.96 -5.28
C THR A 210 -16.92 15.53 -4.71
N SER A 211 -16.89 16.75 -4.20
CA SER A 211 -18.12 17.47 -3.86
C SER A 211 -18.37 18.52 -4.94
N ASN A 212 -19.41 18.34 -5.72
CA ASN A 212 -19.90 19.37 -6.62
C ASN A 212 -20.89 20.24 -5.83
N LEU A 213 -20.69 21.56 -5.80
CA LEU A 213 -21.61 22.48 -5.13
C LEU A 213 -22.97 22.57 -5.83
N GLU A 214 -23.07 22.06 -7.07
CA GLU A 214 -24.28 22.12 -7.89
C GLU A 214 -24.87 20.75 -8.29
N ASP A 215 -24.23 19.61 -7.96
CA ASP A 215 -24.78 18.28 -8.30
C ASP A 215 -24.31 17.17 -7.34
N THR A 216 -25.26 16.51 -6.69
CA THR A 216 -25.09 15.33 -5.82
C THR A 216 -24.81 14.04 -6.62
N HIS A 217 -23.88 14.07 -7.58
CA HIS A 217 -23.54 12.89 -8.38
C HIS A 217 -22.05 12.51 -8.25
N HIS A 218 -21.83 11.25 -7.88
CA HIS A 218 -20.52 10.62 -7.81
C HIS A 218 -19.99 10.33 -9.22
N HIS A 219 -18.80 10.82 -9.54
CA HIS A 219 -18.13 10.51 -10.81
C HIS A 219 -17.10 9.38 -10.60
N GLU A 220 -17.25 8.31 -11.38
CA GLU A 220 -16.33 7.17 -11.42
C GLU A 220 -15.30 7.37 -12.54
N TYR A 221 -14.01 7.29 -12.21
CA TYR A 221 -12.93 7.25 -13.21
C TYR A 221 -12.14 5.96 -13.02
N LYS A 222 -12.14 5.11 -14.03
CA LYS A 222 -11.39 3.85 -14.06
C LYS A 222 -10.01 4.08 -14.69
N LEU A 223 -8.95 3.68 -13.99
CA LEU A 223 -7.54 3.79 -14.42
C LEU A 223 -6.92 2.43 -14.77
#